data_AF-A0AB40AP85-F1
#
_entry.id   AF-A0AB40AP85-F1
#
_cell.length_a   1.000
_cell.length_b   1.000
_cell.length_c   1.000
_cell.angle_alpha   90.00
_cell.angle_beta   90.00
_cell.angle_gamma   90.00
#
_symmetry.space_group_name_H-M   'P 1'
#
loop_
_entity.id
_entity.type
_entity.pdbx_description
1 polymer ?
#
loop_
_entity_poly.entity_id
_entity_poly.type
_entity_poly.pdbx_seq_one_letter_code
_entity_poly.pdbx_strand_id
1 'polypeptide(L)'
;MTTQYKTDVRRATEEATVFLNKNLQHSSDDYLDAWIFDVDDTLLSTVPYYEKYHFGNNDCGEEMQNNAVLLETWMKEAKAPAVEYMVELFHKIKGKGLKILLISSRKEHLRGVTVDNLAKAGYYD
;
A
#
# COMPACT_ATOMS: atom_id res chain seq x y z
N MET A 1 -17.54 5.32 6.35
CA MET A 1 -16.60 4.83 5.32
C MET A 1 -17.20 3.61 4.66
N THR A 2 -17.20 3.60 3.33
CA THR A 2 -17.98 2.70 2.47
C THR A 2 -17.60 1.23 2.67
N THR A 3 -18.59 0.43 3.03
CA THR A 3 -18.47 -1.02 3.27
C THR A 3 -18.00 -1.80 2.06
N GLN A 4 -18.25 -1.30 0.85
CA GLN A 4 -17.90 -1.99 -0.41
C GLN A 4 -16.38 -2.04 -0.64
N TYR A 5 -15.67 -0.90 -0.58
CA TYR A 5 -14.20 -0.87 -0.76
C TYR A 5 -13.50 -1.83 0.22
N LYS A 6 -13.89 -1.76 1.50
CA LYS A 6 -13.40 -2.68 2.54
C LYS A 6 -13.65 -4.14 2.19
N THR A 7 -14.85 -4.46 1.70
CA THR A 7 -15.23 -5.83 1.33
C THR A 7 -14.42 -6.33 0.14
N ASP A 8 -14.20 -5.47 -0.86
CA ASP A 8 -13.46 -5.81 -2.08
C ASP A 8 -11.98 -6.02 -1.79
N VAL A 9 -11.37 -5.14 -0.97
CA VAL A 9 -9.99 -5.32 -0.49
C VAL A 9 -9.88 -6.63 0.31
N ARG A 10 -10.82 -6.90 1.23
CA ARG A 10 -10.81 -8.15 1.99
C ARG A 10 -10.82 -9.36 1.06
N ARG A 11 -11.71 -9.37 0.07
CA ARG A 11 -11.82 -10.46 -0.90
C ARG A 11 -10.51 -10.66 -1.67
N ALA A 12 -9.87 -9.59 -2.14
CA ALA A 12 -8.58 -9.67 -2.81
C ALA A 12 -7.50 -10.27 -1.90
N THR A 13 -7.45 -9.89 -0.62
CA THR A 13 -6.48 -10.46 0.34
C THR A 13 -6.77 -11.93 0.68
N GLU A 14 -8.03 -12.33 0.74
CA GLU A 14 -8.44 -13.73 0.94
C GLU A 14 -8.00 -14.59 -0.26
N GLU A 15 -8.25 -14.13 -1.48
CA GLU A 15 -7.84 -14.84 -2.70
C GLU A 15 -6.30 -14.94 -2.82
N ALA A 16 -5.57 -13.87 -2.50
CA ALA A 16 -4.11 -13.88 -2.44
C ALA A 16 -3.59 -14.88 -1.38
N THR A 17 -4.25 -14.95 -0.21
CA THR A 17 -3.91 -15.92 0.84
C THR A 17 -4.15 -17.36 0.38
N VAL A 18 -5.26 -17.61 -0.34
CA VAL A 18 -5.54 -18.93 -0.93
C VAL A 18 -4.47 -19.31 -1.95
N PHE A 19 -4.06 -18.38 -2.81
CA PHE A 19 -2.99 -18.60 -3.77
C PHE A 19 -1.67 -18.94 -3.07
N LEU A 20 -1.28 -18.14 -2.08
CA LEU A 20 -0.09 -18.35 -1.26
C LEU A 20 -0.08 -19.72 -0.56
N ASN A 21 -1.23 -20.17 -0.07
CA ASN A 21 -1.35 -21.46 0.61
C ASN A 21 -1.33 -22.67 -0.33
N LYS A 22 -1.78 -22.51 -1.57
CA LYS A 22 -1.80 -23.59 -2.55
C LYS A 22 -0.48 -23.76 -3.29
N ASN A 23 0.17 -22.65 -3.66
CA ASN A 23 1.29 -22.69 -4.61
C ASN A 23 2.67 -22.57 -3.95
N LEU A 24 2.74 -22.08 -2.71
CA LEU A 24 3.99 -21.74 -2.04
C LEU A 24 4.12 -22.47 -0.69
N GLN A 25 3.86 -23.79 -0.69
CA GLN A 25 3.96 -24.64 0.51
C GLN A 25 5.41 -24.97 0.90
N HIS A 26 6.31 -24.93 -0.07
CA HIS A 26 7.73 -25.15 0.11
C HIS A 26 8.41 -24.06 -0.70
N SER A 27 8.84 -22.96 -0.06
CA SER A 27 9.73 -22.03 -0.75
C SER A 27 10.93 -22.86 -1.20
N SER A 28 11.34 -22.74 -2.46
CA SER A 28 12.50 -23.48 -2.95
C SER A 28 13.69 -23.25 -2.01
N ASP A 29 14.52 -24.29 -1.82
CA ASP A 29 15.71 -24.22 -0.95
C ASP A 29 16.72 -23.13 -1.37
N ASP A 30 16.48 -22.48 -2.51
CA ASP A 30 17.24 -21.37 -3.07
C ASP A 30 16.85 -19.97 -2.54
N TYR A 31 15.75 -19.84 -1.76
CA TYR A 31 15.25 -18.56 -1.22
C TYR A 31 14.95 -17.47 -2.26
N LEU A 32 14.67 -17.86 -3.51
CA LEU A 32 14.44 -16.90 -4.61
C LEU A 32 12.98 -16.43 -4.74
N ASP A 33 12.05 -17.07 -4.04
CA ASP A 33 10.64 -16.70 -4.10
C ASP A 33 10.38 -15.31 -3.50
N ALA A 34 9.78 -14.45 -4.31
CA ALA A 34 9.49 -13.07 -3.94
C ALA A 34 8.03 -12.70 -4.18
N TRP A 35 7.54 -11.78 -3.36
CA TRP A 35 6.24 -11.15 -3.53
C TRP A 35 6.42 -9.65 -3.74
N ILE A 36 5.79 -9.13 -4.78
CA ILE A 36 5.90 -7.71 -5.14
C ILE A 36 4.64 -6.99 -4.68
N PHE A 37 4.81 -5.87 -3.98
CA PHE A 37 3.73 -4.93 -3.67
C PHE A 37 4.00 -3.57 -4.31
N ASP A 38 2.94 -2.95 -4.81
CA ASP A 38 2.90 -1.49 -4.96
C ASP A 38 2.71 -0.83 -3.58
N VAL A 39 2.87 0.49 -3.49
CA VAL A 39 2.76 1.25 -2.23
C VAL A 39 1.45 2.02 -2.14
N ASP A 40 1.18 2.94 -3.07
CA ASP A 40 0.03 3.85 -2.97
C ASP A 40 -1.26 3.13 -3.34
N ASP A 41 -2.28 3.25 -2.46
CA ASP A 41 -3.56 2.53 -2.52
C ASP A 41 -3.46 0.99 -2.60
N THR A 42 -2.27 0.45 -2.36
CA THR A 42 -2.00 -0.97 -2.14
C THR A 42 -1.59 -1.24 -0.70
N LEU A 43 -0.60 -0.53 -0.16
CA LEU A 43 -0.17 -0.65 1.25
C LEU A 43 -0.54 0.59 2.06
N LEU A 44 -0.37 1.78 1.50
CA LEU A 44 -0.71 3.07 2.13
C LEU A 44 -1.86 3.72 1.38
N SER A 45 -2.93 4.09 2.08
CA SER A 45 -4.11 4.68 1.45
C SER A 45 -3.94 6.18 1.22
N THR A 46 -4.19 6.62 -0.01
CA THR A 46 -4.28 8.04 -0.39
C THR A 46 -5.71 8.59 -0.27
N VAL A 47 -6.68 7.75 0.12
CA VAL A 47 -8.09 8.15 0.30
C VAL A 47 -8.25 9.38 1.22
N PRO A 48 -7.56 9.51 2.37
CA PRO A 48 -7.70 10.70 3.21
C PRO A 48 -7.24 12.00 2.52
N TYR A 49 -6.25 11.90 1.64
CA TYR A 49 -5.84 13.04 0.82
C TYR A 49 -6.96 13.40 -0.15
N TYR A 50 -7.42 12.44 -0.94
CA TYR A 50 -8.44 12.70 -1.97
C TYR A 50 -9.80 13.08 -1.38
N GLU A 51 -10.16 12.62 -0.18
CA GLU A 51 -11.38 13.05 0.52
C GLU A 51 -11.38 14.56 0.80
N LYS A 52 -10.20 15.13 1.15
CA LYS A 52 -10.05 16.59 1.32
C LYS A 52 -10.25 17.36 0.02
N TYR A 53 -9.95 16.74 -1.13
CA TYR A 53 -10.07 17.33 -2.47
C TYR A 53 -11.22 16.70 -3.27
N HIS A 54 -12.34 16.39 -2.58
CA HIS A 54 -13.58 15.94 -3.21
C HIS A 54 -13.43 14.73 -4.16
N PHE A 55 -12.59 13.76 -3.78
CA PHE A 55 -12.27 12.57 -4.56
C PHE A 55 -11.74 12.86 -5.98
N GLY A 56 -11.04 13.99 -6.13
CA GLY A 56 -10.53 14.42 -7.43
C GLY A 56 -11.60 14.99 -8.35
N ASN A 57 -12.70 15.51 -7.80
CA ASN A 57 -13.63 16.31 -8.59
C ASN A 57 -13.00 17.66 -8.93
N ASN A 58 -13.03 18.02 -10.22
CA ASN A 58 -12.31 19.15 -10.80
C ASN A 58 -13.09 20.48 -10.69
N ASP A 59 -14.25 20.49 -10.02
CA ASP A 59 -15.11 21.66 -9.87
C ASP A 59 -14.52 22.74 -8.94
N CYS A 60 -13.44 22.43 -8.23
CA CYS A 60 -12.69 23.38 -7.41
C CYS A 60 -11.44 23.85 -8.19
N GLY A 61 -11.53 25.06 -8.77
CA GLY A 61 -10.47 25.67 -9.57
C GLY A 61 -9.12 25.84 -8.87
N GLU A 62 -8.08 26.12 -9.66
CA GLU A 62 -6.66 26.39 -9.30
C GLU A 62 -5.91 25.31 -8.49
N GLU A 63 -6.51 24.67 -7.48
CA GLU A 63 -5.85 23.68 -6.60
C GLU A 63 -5.42 22.41 -7.36
N MET A 64 -6.18 22.01 -8.38
CA MET A 64 -5.88 20.82 -9.17
C MET A 64 -4.66 20.99 -10.11
N GLN A 65 -4.33 22.23 -10.52
CA GLN A 65 -3.18 22.49 -11.41
C GLN A 65 -1.85 22.09 -10.75
N ASN A 66 -1.79 22.03 -9.42
CA ASN A 66 -0.62 21.63 -8.65
C ASN A 66 -0.86 20.35 -7.80
N ASN A 67 -1.85 19.52 -8.14
CA ASN A 67 -2.23 18.33 -7.36
C ASN A 67 -1.03 17.41 -7.03
N ALA A 68 -0.08 17.24 -7.97
CA ALA A 68 1.11 16.44 -7.73
C ALA A 68 2.00 17.02 -6.62
N VAL A 69 2.18 18.35 -6.57
CA VAL A 69 3.00 19.02 -5.54
C VAL A 69 2.31 18.96 -4.18
N LEU A 70 0.99 19.13 -4.15
CA LEU A 70 0.17 19.01 -2.94
C LEU A 70 0.20 17.59 -2.38
N LEU A 71 0.06 16.58 -3.25
CA LEU A 71 0.16 15.17 -2.86
C LEU A 71 1.54 14.83 -2.32
N GLU A 72 2.62 15.27 -2.98
CA GLU A 72 3.99 15.07 -2.46
C GLU A 72 4.20 15.75 -1.10
N THR A 73 3.63 16.94 -0.91
CA THR A 73 3.69 17.65 0.38
C THR A 73 2.94 16.88 1.46
N TRP A 74 1.78 16.33 1.15
CA TRP A 74 1.02 15.48 2.06
C TRP A 74 1.77 14.16 2.37
N MET A 75 2.38 13.53 1.37
CA MET A 75 3.19 12.31 1.56
C MET A 75 4.38 12.53 2.51
N LYS A 76 4.99 13.73 2.50
CA LYS A 76 6.08 14.09 3.42
C LYS A 76 5.66 14.11 4.89
N GLU A 77 4.37 14.19 5.19
CA GLU A 77 3.90 14.10 6.57
C GLU A 77 4.04 12.69 7.16
N ALA A 78 4.20 11.65 6.32
CA ALA A 78 4.36 10.26 6.73
C ALA A 78 3.25 9.77 7.69
N LYS A 79 1.99 10.11 7.35
CA LYS A 79 0.77 9.81 8.12
C LYS A 79 -0.31 9.09 7.31
N ALA A 80 0.01 8.63 6.09
CA ALA A 80 -0.94 7.85 5.31
C ALA A 80 -1.31 6.57 6.09
N PRO A 81 -2.60 6.26 6.28
CA PRO A 81 -2.99 5.04 6.98
C PRO A 81 -2.72 3.81 6.11
N ALA A 82 -2.61 2.64 6.75
CA ALA A 82 -2.56 1.38 6.01
C ALA A 82 -3.86 1.15 5.23
N VAL A 83 -3.76 0.53 4.06
CA VAL A 83 -4.92 -0.09 3.41
C VAL A 83 -5.38 -1.27 4.28
N GLU A 84 -6.68 -1.36 4.52
CA GLU A 84 -7.23 -2.39 5.42
C GLU A 84 -6.88 -3.81 4.96
N TYR A 85 -6.67 -4.74 5.90
CA TYR A 85 -6.25 -6.14 5.68
C TYR A 85 -4.87 -6.35 5.04
N MET A 86 -4.27 -5.33 4.42
CA MET A 86 -3.00 -5.47 3.71
C MET A 86 -1.82 -5.68 4.66
N VAL A 87 -1.85 -5.12 5.88
CA VAL A 87 -0.85 -5.40 6.93
C VAL A 87 -0.86 -6.88 7.33
N GLU A 88 -2.04 -7.49 7.44
CA GLU A 88 -2.17 -8.91 7.76
C GLU A 88 -1.64 -9.79 6.61
N LEU A 89 -2.00 -9.46 5.36
CA LEU A 89 -1.51 -10.17 4.19
C LEU A 89 0.02 -10.07 4.07
N PHE A 90 0.59 -8.89 4.28
CA PHE A 90 2.04 -8.67 4.27
C PHE A 90 2.74 -9.61 5.25
N HIS A 91 2.29 -9.66 6.51
CA HIS A 91 2.88 -10.56 7.51
C HIS A 91 2.66 -12.04 7.20
N LYS A 92 1.52 -12.43 6.61
CA LYS A 92 1.29 -13.81 6.16
C LYS A 92 2.28 -14.24 5.09
N ILE A 93 2.49 -13.41 4.07
CA ILE A 93 3.45 -13.68 2.99
C ILE A 93 4.86 -13.74 3.55
N LYS A 94 5.21 -12.79 4.41
CA LYS A 94 6.51 -12.77 5.06
C LYS A 94 6.75 -14.01 5.93
N GLY A 95 5.77 -14.41 6.72
CA GLY A 95 5.83 -15.60 7.58
C GLY A 95 6.01 -16.92 6.81
N LYS A 96 5.76 -16.90 5.49
CA LYS A 96 6.06 -18.02 4.58
C LYS A 96 7.50 -18.02 4.06
N GLY A 97 8.34 -17.07 4.46
CA GLY A 97 9.73 -16.98 4.01
C GLY A 97 9.91 -16.31 2.65
N LEU A 98 8.87 -15.74 2.05
CA LEU A 98 8.99 -15.00 0.79
C LEU A 98 9.69 -13.66 1.01
N LYS A 99 10.58 -13.32 0.08
CA LYS A 99 11.17 -11.98 0.03
C LYS A 99 10.14 -10.97 -0.46
N ILE A 100 9.88 -9.94 0.34
CA ILE A 100 8.98 -8.87 -0.09
C ILE A 100 9.77 -7.77 -0.81
N LEU A 101 9.31 -7.41 -2.01
CA LEU A 101 9.85 -6.31 -2.80
C LEU A 101 8.78 -5.24 -2.96
N LEU A 102 9.12 -4.00 -2.64
CA LEU A 102 8.23 -2.86 -2.83
C LEU A 102 8.65 -2.09 -4.08
N ILE A 103 7.72 -1.91 -5.02
CA ILE A 103 7.93 -1.11 -6.23
C ILE A 103 6.93 0.05 -6.18
N SER A 104 7.41 1.28 -6.19
CA SER A 104 6.56 2.46 -6.06
C SER A 104 6.84 3.46 -7.17
N SER A 105 5.80 4.19 -7.57
CA SER A 105 5.90 5.36 -8.46
C SER A 105 6.28 6.65 -7.71
N ARG A 106 6.35 6.64 -6.38
CA ARG A 106 6.82 7.79 -5.60
C ARG A 106 8.24 8.16 -6.00
N LYS A 107 8.51 9.46 -6.08
CA LYS A 107 9.84 9.98 -6.40
C LYS A 107 10.85 9.54 -5.34
N GLU A 108 12.06 9.20 -5.79
CA GLU A 108 13.13 8.66 -4.95
C GLU A 108 13.45 9.52 -3.71
N HIS A 109 13.34 10.84 -3.82
CA HIS A 109 13.58 11.75 -2.69
C HIS A 109 12.56 11.60 -1.53
N LEU A 110 11.43 10.90 -1.77
CA LEU A 110 10.43 10.54 -0.76
C LEU A 110 10.70 9.17 -0.11
N ARG A 111 11.77 8.47 -0.48
CA ARG A 111 12.07 7.12 0.03
C ARG A 111 12.07 7.08 1.56
N GLY A 112 12.79 8.00 2.21
CA GLY A 112 12.90 8.04 3.67
C GLY A 112 11.55 8.16 4.36
N VAL A 113 10.75 9.18 3.99
CA VAL A 113 9.41 9.39 4.56
C VAL A 113 8.43 8.26 4.24
N THR A 114 8.60 7.60 3.10
CA THR A 114 7.77 6.44 2.73
C THR A 114 8.08 5.23 3.60
N VAL A 115 9.36 4.94 3.84
CA VAL A 115 9.80 3.87 4.76
C VAL A 115 9.30 4.15 6.18
N ASP A 116 9.43 5.38 6.66
CA ASP A 116 8.93 5.77 7.99
C ASP A 116 7.41 5.57 8.11
N ASN A 117 6.66 5.93 7.05
CA ASN A 117 5.23 5.75 7.04
C ASN A 117 4.84 4.26 7.03
N LEU A 118 5.50 3.43 6.21
CA LEU A 118 5.27 1.99 6.15
C LEU A 118 5.50 1.34 7.52
N ALA A 119 6.62 1.68 8.18
CA ALA A 119 6.92 1.18 9.52
C ALA A 119 5.86 1.58 10.54
N LYS A 120 5.44 2.86 10.56
CA LYS A 120 4.35 3.35 11.43
C LYS A 120 3.01 2.67 11.16
N ALA A 121 2.75 2.31 9.91
CA ALA A 121 1.53 1.63 9.47
C ALA A 121 1.54 0.11 9.78
N GLY A 122 2.65 -0.42 10.30
CA GLY A 122 2.78 -1.82 10.69
C GLY A 122 3.47 -2.72 9.66
N TYR A 123 4.09 -2.16 8.63
CA TYR A 123 4.90 -2.90 7.65
C TYR A 123 6.36 -2.88 8.09
N TYR A 124 6.71 -3.68 9.10
CA TYR A 124 8.06 -3.74 9.65
C TYR A 124 8.70 -5.12 9.47
N ASP A 125 9.97 -5.19 9.85
CA ASP A 125 10.76 -6.41 9.78
C ASP A 125 10.50 -7.41 10.91
#